data_AF-A0A379W2S3-F1
#
_entry.id   AF-A0A379W2S3-F1
#
_cell.length_a   1.000
_cell.length_b   1.000
_cell.length_c   1.000
_cell.angle_alpha   90.00
_cell.angle_beta   90.00
_cell.angle_gamma   90.00
#
_symmetry.space_group_name_H-M   'P 1'
#
loop_
_entity.id
_entity.type
_entity.pdbx_description
1 polymer ?
#
loop_
_entity_poly.entity_id
_entity_poly.type
_entity_poly.pdbx_seq_one_letter_code
_entity_poly.pdbx_strand_id
1 'polypeptide(L)'
;MHFITKVGSDHFSDYAINFINSSKIHKSVIYQTKETQTGTATIMVNGDTGDNIIAIYPGANMTISPDEITIQKEAIVHSDIVLVQLETNYEALQQNNSSRTKK
;
A
#
# COMPACT_ATOMS: atom_id res chain seq x y z
N MET A 1 -9.74 4.68 11.30
CA MET A 1 -8.57 4.22 10.52
C MET A 1 -8.56 4.92 9.18
N HIS A 2 -7.43 5.52 8.82
CA HIS A 2 -7.18 6.10 7.50
C HIS A 2 -6.18 5.19 6.79
N PHE A 3 -6.54 4.67 5.62
CA PHE A 3 -5.69 3.76 4.84
C PHE A 3 -5.19 4.47 3.59
N ILE A 4 -3.89 4.39 3.31
CA ILE A 4 -3.23 4.98 2.15
C ILE A 4 -2.53 3.85 1.41
N THR A 5 -2.81 3.69 0.12
CA THR A 5 -2.19 2.66 -0.72
C THR A 5 -2.10 3.13 -2.18
N LYS A 6 -1.41 2.36 -3.02
CA LYS A 6 -1.30 2.60 -4.45
C LYS A 6 -1.47 1.30 -5.23
N VAL A 7 -2.27 1.34 -6.28
CA VAL A 7 -2.54 0.20 -7.17
C VAL A 7 -2.21 0.56 -8.62
N GLY A 8 -2.19 -0.44 -9.50
CA GLY A 8 -2.04 -0.22 -10.93
C GLY A 8 -3.32 0.36 -11.55
N SER A 9 -3.38 0.30 -12.88
CA SER A 9 -4.59 0.61 -13.67
C SER A 9 -5.10 -0.63 -14.43
N ASP A 10 -4.80 -1.82 -13.90
CA ASP A 10 -5.19 -3.11 -14.46
C ASP A 10 -6.46 -3.66 -13.80
N HIS A 11 -6.92 -4.81 -14.29
CA HIS A 11 -8.11 -5.49 -13.79
C HIS A 11 -8.04 -5.87 -12.30
N PHE A 12 -6.85 -6.06 -11.72
CA PHE A 12 -6.72 -6.33 -10.29
C PHE A 12 -6.96 -5.07 -9.45
N SER A 13 -6.68 -3.89 -9.99
CA SER A 13 -6.94 -2.62 -9.30
C SER A 13 -8.43 -2.43 -9.03
N ASP A 14 -9.31 -2.82 -9.95
CA ASP A 14 -10.76 -2.72 -9.78
C ASP A 14 -11.24 -3.58 -8.61
N TYR A 15 -10.74 -4.82 -8.50
CA TYR A 15 -11.05 -5.68 -7.35
C TYR A 15 -10.56 -5.07 -6.03
N ALA A 16 -9.32 -4.57 -6.00
CA ALA A 16 -8.75 -3.97 -4.81
C ALA A 16 -9.54 -2.73 -4.36
N ILE A 17 -9.88 -1.83 -5.29
CA ILE A 17 -10.65 -0.62 -5.01
C ILE A 17 -12.04 -0.96 -4.48
N ASN A 18 -12.75 -1.88 -5.14
CA ASN A 18 -14.08 -2.30 -4.70
C ASN A 18 -14.06 -2.98 -3.33
N PHE A 19 -13.05 -3.81 -3.06
CA PHE A 19 -12.88 -4.44 -1.75
C PHE A 19 -12.58 -3.42 -0.66
N ILE A 20 -11.65 -2.48 -0.90
CA ILE A 20 -11.30 -1.44 0.08
C ILE A 20 -12.51 -0.54 0.36
N ASN A 21 -13.26 -0.15 -0.67
CA ASN A 21 -14.44 0.72 -0.53
C ASN A 21 -15.62 0.02 0.16
N SER A 22 -15.75 -1.30 0.04
CA SER A 22 -16.77 -2.09 0.76
C SER A 22 -16.34 -2.49 2.18
N SER A 23 -15.06 -2.29 2.53
CA SER A 23 -14.52 -2.57 3.86
C SER A 23 -14.90 -1.50 4.87
N LYS A 24 -14.84 -1.83 6.17
CA LYS A 24 -15.14 -0.89 7.28
C LYS A 24 -14.00 0.11 7.57
N ILE A 25 -13.38 0.64 6.52
CA ILE A 25 -12.32 1.65 6.60
C ILE A 25 -12.99 3.03 6.55
N HIS A 26 -12.76 3.86 7.57
CA HIS A 26 -13.41 5.17 7.66
C HIS A 26 -13.01 6.12 6.52
N LYS A 27 -11.74 6.07 6.10
CA LYS A 27 -11.22 6.85 4.98
C LYS A 27 -10.13 6.06 4.27
N SER A 28 -10.28 5.86 2.96
CA SER A 28 -9.27 5.26 2.08
C SER A 28 -8.79 6.29 1.06
N VAL A 29 -7.48 6.36 0.87
CA VAL A 29 -6.84 7.05 -0.25
C VAL A 29 -6.15 5.97 -1.07
N ILE A 30 -6.62 5.79 -2.30
CA ILE A 30 -6.11 4.77 -3.22
C ILE A 30 -5.56 5.52 -4.44
N TYR A 31 -4.24 5.64 -4.51
CA TYR A 31 -3.56 6.16 -5.69
C TYR A 31 -3.56 5.11 -6.80
N GLN A 32 -3.54 5.55 -8.05
CA GLN A 32 -3.42 4.67 -9.22
C GLN A 32 -2.24 5.12 -10.09
N THR A 33 -1.53 4.15 -10.65
CA THR A 33 -0.47 4.40 -11.65
C THR A 33 -0.70 3.60 -12.92
N LYS A 34 -0.28 4.17 -14.05
CA LYS A 34 -0.19 3.48 -15.35
C LYS A 34 1.20 2.92 -15.63
N GLU A 35 2.18 3.23 -14.79
CA GLU A 35 3.59 2.85 -14.98
C GLU A 35 3.82 1.36 -14.74
N THR A 36 3.04 0.75 -13.85
CA THR A 36 3.18 -0.66 -13.46
C THR A 36 1.84 -1.23 -12.98
N GLN A 37 1.77 -2.55 -12.95
CA GLN A 37 0.59 -3.29 -12.51
C GLN A 37 0.43 -3.24 -10.99
N THR A 38 -0.77 -3.54 -10.51
CA THR A 38 -1.09 -3.78 -9.10
C THR A 38 -0.17 -4.85 -8.54
N GLY A 39 0.31 -4.66 -7.31
CA GLY A 39 1.13 -5.67 -6.62
C GLY A 39 0.37 -7.00 -6.50
N THR A 40 1.05 -8.11 -6.78
CA THR A 40 0.48 -9.46 -6.69
C THR A 40 1.41 -10.40 -5.96
N ALA A 41 0.83 -11.42 -5.34
CA ALA A 41 1.56 -12.53 -4.76
C ALA A 41 0.97 -13.84 -5.29
N THR A 42 1.81 -14.69 -5.86
CA THR A 42 1.45 -16.05 -6.25
C THR A 42 1.80 -16.97 -5.09
N ILE A 43 0.77 -17.56 -4.48
CA ILE A 43 0.90 -18.48 -3.34
C ILE A 43 0.77 -19.91 -3.85
N MET A 44 1.81 -20.71 -3.65
CA MET A 44 1.85 -22.13 -3.98
C MET A 44 1.94 -22.93 -2.69
N VAL A 45 1.06 -23.92 -2.54
CA VAL A 45 1.01 -24.78 -1.35
C VAL A 45 1.40 -26.19 -1.75
N ASN A 46 2.39 -26.76 -1.08
CA ASN A 46 2.75 -28.16 -1.27
C ASN A 46 1.63 -29.04 -0.67
N GLY A 47 1.01 -29.88 -1.50
CA GLY A 47 -0.10 -30.74 -1.08
C GLY A 47 0.28 -31.83 -0.06
N ASP A 48 1.56 -32.23 -0.04
CA ASP A 48 2.05 -33.30 0.84
C ASP A 48 2.59 -32.74 2.16
N THR A 49 3.36 -31.65 2.11
CA THR A 49 4.02 -31.08 3.31
C THR A 49 3.23 -29.94 3.96
N GLY A 50 2.34 -29.28 3.21
CA GLY A 50 1.66 -28.06 3.64
C GLY A 50 2.53 -26.80 3.56
N ASP A 51 3.74 -26.88 3.00
CA ASP A 51 4.63 -25.73 2.88
C ASP A 51 4.09 -24.69 1.90
N ASN A 52 4.26 -23.41 2.23
CA ASN A 52 3.89 -22.29 1.37
C ASN A 52 5.12 -21.69 0.69
N ILE A 53 5.06 -21.52 -0.62
CA ILE A 53 5.99 -20.70 -1.40
C ILE A 53 5.21 -19.48 -1.90
N ILE A 54 5.74 -18.29 -1.63
CA ILE A 54 5.11 -17.02 -2.02
C ILE A 54 6.07 -16.29 -2.95
N ALA A 55 5.67 -16.12 -4.21
CA ALA A 55 6.39 -15.31 -5.18
C ALA A 55 5.71 -13.94 -5.30
N ILE A 56 6.43 -12.86 -5.01
CA ILE A 56 5.87 -11.51 -4.93
C ILE A 56 6.31 -10.69 -6.15
N TYR A 57 5.33 -10.08 -6.81
CA TYR A 57 5.54 -8.97 -7.73
C TYR A 57 5.01 -7.69 -7.08
N PRO A 58 5.88 -6.78 -6.60
CA PRO A 58 5.43 -5.68 -5.77
C PRO A 58 4.71 -4.57 -6.54
N GLY A 59 4.99 -4.42 -7.85
CA GLY A 59 4.26 -3.53 -8.74
C GLY A 59 4.10 -2.09 -8.22
N ALA A 60 2.88 -1.57 -8.32
CA ALA A 60 2.51 -0.21 -7.93
C ALA A 60 2.80 0.14 -6.46
N ASN A 61 2.96 -0.84 -5.58
CA ASN A 61 3.30 -0.60 -4.18
C ASN A 61 4.67 0.08 -4.02
N MET A 62 5.56 -0.10 -5.00
CA MET A 62 6.92 0.45 -5.00
C MET A 62 7.03 1.80 -5.71
N THR A 63 5.90 2.40 -6.13
CA THR A 63 5.90 3.66 -6.88
C THR A 63 5.18 4.78 -6.14
N ILE A 64 5.03 4.68 -4.82
CA ILE A 64 4.46 5.75 -4.02
C ILE A 64 5.41 6.95 -4.05
N SER A 65 4.92 8.08 -4.56
CA SER A 65 5.74 9.26 -4.78
C SER A 65 5.87 10.12 -3.52
N PRO A 66 6.94 10.93 -3.41
CA PRO A 66 7.08 11.89 -2.33
C PRO A 66 5.92 12.89 -2.23
N ASP A 67 5.32 13.26 -3.37
CA ASP A 67 4.19 14.19 -3.42
C ASP A 67 2.92 13.54 -2.86
N GLU A 68 2.69 12.26 -3.17
CA GLU A 68 1.57 11.48 -2.63
C GLU A 68 1.66 11.40 -1.10
N ILE A 69 2.84 11.19 -0.53
CA ILE A 69 3.05 11.24 0.93
C ILE A 69 2.85 12.64 1.49
N THR A 70 3.34 13.67 0.78
CA THR A 70 3.21 15.08 1.21
C THR A 70 1.75 15.51 1.28
N ILE A 71 0.92 15.11 0.31
CA ILE A 71 -0.53 15.37 0.32
C ILE A 71 -1.19 14.76 1.57
N GLN A 72 -0.69 13.63 2.06
CA GLN A 72 -1.22 12.96 3.26
C GLN A 72 -0.56 13.40 4.58
N LYS A 73 0.36 14.37 4.56
CA LYS A 73 1.13 14.79 5.74
C LYS A 73 0.24 15.16 6.92
N GLU A 74 -0.83 15.93 6.69
CA GLU A 74 -1.75 16.35 7.76
C GLU A 74 -2.41 15.16 8.45
N ALA A 75 -2.84 14.16 7.67
CA ALA A 75 -3.44 12.94 8.22
C ALA A 75 -2.43 12.11 9.02
N ILE A 76 -1.18 12.07 8.58
CA ILE A 76 -0.09 11.36 9.26
C ILE A 76 0.25 12.04 10.59
N VAL A 77 0.50 13.35 10.59
CA VAL A 77 0.93 14.14 11.77
C VAL A 77 -0.13 14.17 12.87
N HIS A 78 -1.40 14.17 12.50
CA HIS A 78 -2.51 14.21 13.44
C HIS A 78 -3.01 12.84 13.88
N SER A 79 -2.45 11.76 13.35
CA SER A 79 -2.77 10.41 13.82
C SER A 79 -2.08 10.10 15.15
N ASP A 80 -2.78 9.39 16.05
CA ASP A 80 -2.19 8.89 17.29
C ASP A 80 -1.15 7.79 17.00
N ILE A 81 -1.46 6.95 16.01
CA ILE A 81 -0.63 5.82 15.59
C ILE A 81 -0.57 5.80 14.06
N VAL A 82 0.65 5.67 13.56
CA VAL A 82 0.94 5.37 12.16
C VAL A 82 1.48 3.95 12.10
N LEU A 83 0.81 3.07 11.35
CA LEU A 83 1.25 1.71 11.09
C LEU A 83 1.75 1.60 9.65
N VAL A 84 2.95 1.05 9.47
CA VAL A 84 3.57 0.80 8.16
C VAL A 84 4.17 -0.60 8.10
N GLN A 85 4.38 -1.07 6.87
CA GLN A 85 5.03 -2.33 6.55
C GLN A 85 6.17 -2.09 5.54
N LEU A 86 7.03 -3.08 5.33
CA LEU A 86 8.17 -3.01 4.40
C LEU A 86 7.82 -3.47 2.97
N GLU A 87 6.57 -3.31 2.55
CA GLU A 87 6.07 -3.76 1.23
C GLU A 87 5.83 -2.60 0.25
N THR A 88 6.30 -1.41 0.59
CA THR A 88 6.31 -0.23 -0.28
C THR A 88 7.74 0.29 -0.44
N ASN A 89 7.95 1.26 -1.33
CA ASN A 89 9.28 1.82 -1.53
C ASN A 89 9.82 2.52 -0.28
N TYR A 90 11.13 2.39 -0.07
CA TYR A 90 11.81 2.83 1.13
C TYR A 90 11.75 4.36 1.32
N GLU A 91 11.76 5.13 0.22
CA GLU A 91 11.65 6.58 0.29
C GLU A 91 10.32 7.03 0.92
N ALA A 92 9.22 6.38 0.56
CA ALA A 92 7.90 6.66 1.14
C ALA A 92 7.88 6.39 2.65
N LEU A 93 8.51 5.30 3.10
CA LEU A 93 8.63 4.94 4.51
C LEU A 93 9.47 5.97 5.29
N GLN A 94 10.61 6.39 4.74
CA GLN A 94 11.47 7.39 5.35
C GLN A 94 10.79 8.76 5.48
N GLN A 95 10.06 9.17 4.46
CA GLN A 95 9.36 10.45 4.46
C GLN A 95 8.20 10.48 5.46
N ASN A 96 7.50 9.36 5.64
CA ASN A 96 6.48 9.22 6.67
C ASN A 96 7.08 9.43 8.07
N ASN A 97 8.20 8.76 8.39
CA ASN A 97 8.89 8.93 9.67
C ASN A 97 9.34 10.38 9.91
N SER A 98 9.90 11.01 8.87
CA SER A 98 10.33 12.41 8.90
C SER A 98 9.18 13.40 9.10
N SER A 99 7.98 13.04 8.63
CA SER A 99 6.78 13.88 8.79
C SER A 99 6.31 13.92 10.24
N ARG A 100 6.53 12.85 11.01
CA ARG A 100 6.09 12.74 12.41
C ARG A 100 7.07 13.36 13.42
N THR A 101 8.38 13.30 13.16
CA THR A 101 9.42 13.87 14.05
C THR A 101 9.56 15.39 13.97
N LYS A 102 8.96 16.05 12.98
CA LYS A 102 8.94 17.52 12.86
C LYS A 102 7.77 18.18 13.61
N LYS A 103 7.18 17.48 14.58
CA LYS A 103 6.12 18.01 15.45
C LYS A 103 6.72 18.67 16.68
#